data_AF-A0A0F8Z5V8-F1
#
_entry.id   AF-A0A0F8Z5V8-F1
#
_cell.length_a   1.000
_cell.length_b   1.000
_cell.length_c   1.000
_cell.angle_alpha   90.00
_cell.angle_beta   90.00
_cell.angle_gamma   90.00
#
_symmetry.space_group_name_H-M   'P 1'
#
loop_
_entity.id
_entity.type
_entity.pdbx_description
1 polymer ?
#
loop_
_entity_poly.entity_id
_entity_poly.type
_entity_poly.pdbx_seq_one_letter_code
_entity_poly.pdbx_strand_id
1 'polypeptide(L)'
;PMVKDVINALPVLSRVKGAKLVTIMGGSHTGFSDSAKYLRWFENPDSIGCAQVLKALDIDEEEPWYTLLGSQEQGVIYETPAPLCTMQPLPVAMNPLRQHMITKVAILSFFQSHFADTAEEKKYYSEFLSKIMAKELPEVIYQESAM
;
A
#
# COMPACT_ATOMS: atom_id res chain seq x y z
N PRO A 1 17.16 -3.15 -1.69
CA PRO A 1 16.68 -2.11 -2.65
C PRO A 1 15.15 -2.04 -2.60
N MET A 2 14.60 -0.93 -2.10
CA MET A 2 13.14 -0.73 -2.03
C MET A 2 12.55 -0.77 -3.44
N VAL A 3 11.51 -1.59 -3.63
CA VAL A 3 10.75 -1.70 -4.87
C VAL A 3 10.13 -0.35 -5.21
N LYS A 4 9.98 -0.06 -6.51
CA LYS A 4 9.49 1.21 -7.10
C LYS A 4 8.06 1.62 -6.67
N ASP A 5 7.41 0.90 -5.75
CA ASP A 5 6.04 1.17 -5.24
C ASP A 5 5.96 2.48 -4.46
N VAL A 6 7.11 3.00 -4.04
CA VAL A 6 7.26 4.34 -3.47
C VAL A 6 6.72 5.42 -4.45
N ILE A 7 6.72 5.19 -5.76
CA ILE A 7 6.32 6.21 -6.74
C ILE A 7 4.80 6.44 -6.78
N ASN A 8 3.99 5.41 -6.51
CA ASN A 8 2.53 5.51 -6.73
C ASN A 8 1.80 6.18 -5.55
N ALA A 9 2.19 5.84 -4.31
CA ALA A 9 1.51 6.35 -3.13
C ALA A 9 2.10 7.67 -2.63
N LEU A 10 3.41 7.94 -2.80
CA LEU A 10 4.04 9.18 -2.32
C LEU A 10 3.36 10.48 -2.79
N PRO A 11 2.89 10.61 -4.05
CA PRO A 11 2.24 11.83 -4.52
C PRO A 11 1.02 12.23 -3.68
N VAL A 12 0.41 11.31 -2.92
CA VAL A 12 -0.70 11.67 -2.02
C VAL A 12 -0.30 12.71 -0.98
N LEU A 13 0.96 12.67 -0.51
CA LEU A 13 1.46 13.57 0.54
C LEU A 13 1.58 15.02 0.08
N SER A 14 1.78 15.28 -1.22
CA SER A 14 1.84 16.63 -1.77
C SER A 14 0.50 17.11 -2.35
N ARG A 15 -0.48 16.22 -2.52
CA ARG A 15 -1.76 16.51 -3.18
C ARG A 15 -2.93 16.60 -2.22
N VAL A 16 -2.90 15.88 -1.10
CA VAL A 16 -4.00 15.83 -0.15
C VAL A 16 -3.55 16.41 1.19
N LYS A 17 -4.20 17.50 1.60
CA LYS A 17 -3.93 18.14 2.89
C LYS A 17 -4.33 17.21 4.04
N GLY A 18 -3.43 17.03 5.00
CA GLY A 18 -3.61 16.12 6.12
C GLY A 18 -3.48 14.63 5.74
N ALA A 19 -2.91 14.33 4.57
CA ALA A 19 -2.68 12.95 4.16
C ALA A 19 -1.66 12.27 5.07
N LYS A 20 -1.98 11.03 5.47
CA LYS A 20 -1.10 10.16 6.25
C LYS A 20 -0.76 8.95 5.40
N LEU A 21 0.52 8.63 5.31
CA LEU A 21 1.05 7.50 4.54
C LEU A 21 1.77 6.55 5.49
N VAL A 22 1.32 5.28 5.48
CA VAL A 22 1.97 4.18 6.19
C VAL A 22 2.55 3.23 5.15
N THR A 23 3.87 3.08 5.16
CA THR A 23 4.61 2.19 4.27
C THR A 23 5.04 0.95 5.04
N ILE A 24 4.80 -0.24 4.49
CA ILE A 24 5.24 -1.52 5.04
C ILE A 24 6.44 -2.02 4.21
N MET A 25 7.63 -1.94 4.77
CA MET A 25 8.87 -2.40 4.14
C MET A 25 8.85 -3.91 3.94
N GLY A 26 9.23 -4.34 2.74
CA GLY A 26 9.20 -5.75 2.37
C GLY A 26 7.79 -6.31 2.19
N GLY A 27 6.75 -5.49 2.18
CA GLY A 27 5.40 -5.92 1.81
C GLY A 27 5.34 -6.46 0.37
N SER A 28 4.32 -7.28 0.12
CA SER A 28 3.93 -7.76 -1.21
C SER A 28 2.62 -7.12 -1.63
N HIS A 29 2.37 -6.94 -2.92
CA HIS A 29 1.10 -6.42 -3.44
C HIS A 29 -0.08 -7.30 -3.04
N THR A 30 0.11 -8.62 -3.18
CA THR A 30 -0.89 -9.65 -2.90
C THR A 30 -1.17 -9.76 -1.40
N GLY A 31 -0.18 -9.42 -0.55
CA GLY A 31 -0.27 -9.53 0.90
C GLY A 31 -1.35 -8.66 1.57
N PHE A 32 -1.98 -7.75 0.83
CA PHE A 32 -3.16 -6.99 1.31
C PHE A 32 -4.48 -7.77 1.18
N SER A 33 -4.53 -8.82 0.38
CA SER A 33 -5.72 -9.67 0.25
C SER A 33 -5.81 -10.66 1.41
N ASP A 34 -7.01 -10.87 1.97
CA ASP A 34 -7.23 -11.92 2.98
C ASP A 34 -6.88 -13.32 2.44
N SER A 35 -7.04 -13.54 1.13
CA SER A 35 -6.67 -14.81 0.49
C SER A 35 -5.17 -15.09 0.50
N ALA A 36 -4.31 -14.08 0.69
CA ALA A 36 -2.87 -14.26 0.76
C ALA A 36 -2.42 -15.11 1.96
N LYS A 37 -3.28 -15.30 2.97
CA LYS A 37 -3.04 -16.22 4.11
C LYS A 37 -2.78 -17.67 3.68
N TYR A 38 -3.33 -18.08 2.53
CA TYR A 38 -3.11 -19.40 1.97
C TYR A 38 -1.73 -19.53 1.30
N LEU A 39 -1.09 -18.41 0.97
CA LEU A 39 0.22 -18.33 0.34
C LEU A 39 1.35 -18.06 1.34
N ARG A 40 1.11 -18.17 2.66
CA ARG A 40 2.07 -17.83 3.73
C ARG A 40 3.40 -18.61 3.71
N TRP A 41 3.47 -19.68 2.92
CA TRP A 41 4.65 -20.53 2.76
C TRP A 41 5.49 -20.18 1.53
N PHE A 42 5.01 -19.26 0.69
CA PHE A 42 5.73 -18.77 -0.49
C PHE A 42 6.71 -17.68 -0.06
N GLU A 43 7.87 -17.64 -0.70
CA GLU A 43 8.86 -16.57 -0.48
C GLU A 43 8.31 -15.20 -0.89
N ASN A 44 7.49 -15.16 -1.95
CA ASN A 44 6.77 -13.96 -2.35
C ASN A 44 5.42 -14.32 -3.02
N PRO A 45 4.27 -13.99 -2.40
CA PRO A 45 2.95 -14.30 -2.97
C PRO A 45 2.65 -13.50 -4.26
N ASP A 46 3.39 -12.43 -4.56
CA ASP A 46 3.25 -11.68 -5.82
C ASP A 46 3.61 -12.51 -7.04
N SER A 47 4.35 -13.60 -6.89
CA SER A 47 4.61 -14.56 -7.98
C SER A 47 3.30 -15.08 -8.60
N ILE A 48 2.29 -15.36 -7.76
CA ILE A 48 0.98 -15.81 -8.21
C ILE A 48 0.19 -14.65 -8.81
N GLY A 49 0.15 -13.50 -8.12
CA GLY A 49 -0.56 -12.30 -8.60
C GLY A 49 -0.05 -11.85 -9.97
N CYS A 50 1.27 -11.74 -10.13
CA CYS A 50 1.89 -11.38 -11.39
C CYS A 50 1.65 -12.39 -12.50
N ALA A 51 1.69 -13.69 -12.23
CA ALA A 51 1.37 -14.70 -13.23
C ALA A 51 -0.08 -14.57 -13.74
N GLN A 52 -1.04 -14.22 -12.88
CA GLN A 52 -2.43 -14.00 -13.29
C GLN A 52 -2.60 -12.70 -14.09
N VAL A 53 -2.01 -11.60 -13.62
CA VAL A 53 -2.08 -10.30 -14.31
C VAL A 53 -1.45 -10.38 -15.69
N LEU A 54 -0.24 -10.95 -15.82
CA LEU A 54 0.45 -11.08 -17.11
C LEU A 54 -0.26 -12.04 -18.08
N LYS A 55 -1.08 -12.97 -17.57
CA LYS A 55 -1.91 -13.85 -18.41
C LYS A 55 -3.17 -13.15 -18.92
N ALA A 56 -3.70 -12.21 -18.13
CA ALA A 56 -4.96 -11.54 -18.41
C ALA A 56 -4.80 -10.23 -19.20
N LEU A 57 -3.63 -9.59 -19.10
CA LEU A 57 -3.32 -8.38 -19.86
C LEU A 57 -2.76 -8.77 -21.23
N ASP A 58 -3.42 -8.30 -22.29
CA ASP A 58 -2.82 -8.27 -23.61
C ASP A 58 -1.87 -7.06 -23.66
N ILE A 59 -0.62 -7.27 -23.26
CA ILE A 59 0.39 -6.21 -23.04
C ILE A 59 0.78 -5.52 -24.37
N ASP A 60 0.28 -6.04 -25.50
CA ASP A 60 0.53 -5.57 -26.85
C ASP A 60 -0.56 -4.60 -27.39
N GLU A 61 -1.63 -4.32 -26.63
CA GLU A 61 -2.66 -3.35 -27.07
C GLU A 61 -2.14 -1.90 -26.99
N GLU A 62 -2.16 -1.20 -28.13
CA GLU A 62 -1.81 0.22 -28.28
C GLU A 62 -2.78 1.15 -27.52
N GLU A 63 -3.92 0.62 -27.04
CA GLU A 63 -4.90 1.39 -26.30
C GLU A 63 -4.56 1.50 -24.80
N PRO A 64 -4.41 2.72 -24.27
CA PRO A 64 -4.14 2.90 -22.87
C PRO A 64 -5.34 2.55 -21.98
N TRP A 65 -5.25 1.42 -21.27
CA TRP A 65 -6.25 0.94 -20.31
C TRP A 65 -6.63 1.98 -19.23
N TYR A 66 -5.74 2.93 -18.91
CA TYR A 66 -5.99 3.94 -17.88
C TYR A 66 -7.12 4.92 -18.23
N THR A 67 -7.50 5.01 -19.51
CA THR A 67 -8.70 5.75 -19.94
C THR A 67 -10.00 5.13 -19.39
N LEU A 68 -10.00 3.82 -19.11
CA LEU A 68 -11.13 3.12 -18.49
C LEU A 68 -11.32 3.47 -17.01
N LEU A 69 -10.30 4.03 -16.35
CA LEU A 69 -10.40 4.46 -14.94
C LEU A 69 -11.09 5.82 -14.78
N GLY A 70 -11.18 6.62 -15.84
CA GLY A 70 -11.75 7.97 -15.82
C GLY A 70 -10.84 8.99 -16.52
N SER A 71 -11.35 10.22 -16.68
CA SER A 71 -10.69 11.32 -17.37
C SER A 71 -9.76 12.15 -16.48
N GLN A 72 -8.89 12.98 -17.07
CA GLN A 72 -8.06 13.91 -16.30
C GLN A 72 -8.89 14.97 -15.56
N GLU A 73 -10.03 15.37 -16.14
CA GLU A 73 -10.99 16.27 -15.51
C GLU A 73 -11.64 15.64 -14.27
N GLN A 74 -11.73 14.31 -14.23
CA GLN A 74 -12.15 13.54 -13.06
C GLN A 74 -11.01 13.31 -12.06
N GLY A 75 -9.81 13.84 -12.33
CA GLY A 75 -8.63 13.76 -11.48
C GLY A 75 -7.74 12.54 -11.72
N VAL A 76 -7.95 11.77 -12.80
CA VAL A 76 -7.07 10.66 -13.17
C VAL A 76 -5.79 11.19 -13.79
N ILE A 77 -4.65 10.62 -13.39
CA ILE A 77 -3.33 11.07 -13.84
C ILE A 77 -2.71 9.97 -14.70
N TYR A 78 -2.59 10.25 -15.99
CA TYR A 78 -2.09 9.30 -16.99
C TYR A 78 -0.56 9.21 -17.07
N GLU A 79 0.15 10.12 -16.40
CA GLU A 79 1.61 10.27 -16.48
C GLU A 79 2.39 9.19 -15.71
N THR A 80 1.73 8.17 -15.17
CA THR A 80 2.40 7.14 -14.35
C THR A 80 2.05 5.72 -14.78
N PRO A 81 2.41 5.27 -16.00
CA PRO A 81 2.46 3.85 -16.27
C PRO A 81 3.63 3.27 -15.48
N ALA A 82 3.38 2.85 -14.24
CA ALA A 82 4.31 2.03 -13.50
C ALA A 82 4.34 0.66 -14.18
N PRO A 83 5.49 0.18 -14.68
CA PRO A 83 5.58 -1.12 -15.31
C PRO A 83 5.14 -2.21 -14.32
N LEU A 84 4.10 -2.97 -14.67
CA LEU A 84 3.55 -4.04 -13.84
C LEU A 84 4.42 -5.28 -13.92
N CYS A 85 4.74 -5.88 -12.77
CA CYS A 85 5.34 -7.21 -12.69
C CYS A 85 6.67 -7.42 -13.46
N THR A 86 7.44 -6.35 -13.67
CA THR A 86 8.71 -6.42 -14.43
C THR A 86 9.92 -6.88 -13.62
N MET A 87 9.81 -7.01 -12.29
CA MET A 87 10.91 -7.43 -11.44
C MET A 87 11.01 -8.95 -11.42
N GLN A 88 12.10 -9.50 -11.96
CA GLN A 88 12.38 -10.93 -12.00
C GLN A 88 13.86 -11.19 -11.67
N PRO A 89 14.18 -12.08 -10.69
CA PRO A 89 13.25 -12.72 -9.76
C PRO A 89 12.64 -11.72 -8.78
N LEU A 90 11.47 -12.05 -8.24
CA LEU A 90 10.89 -11.28 -7.15
C LEU A 90 11.75 -11.40 -5.88
N PRO A 91 11.95 -10.32 -5.11
CA PRO A 91 12.64 -10.40 -3.82
C PRO A 91 11.78 -11.17 -2.83
N VAL A 92 12.41 -11.74 -1.79
CA VAL A 92 11.68 -12.31 -0.65
C VAL A 92 10.80 -11.23 -0.02
N ALA A 93 9.51 -11.54 0.14
CA ALA A 93 8.55 -10.67 0.77
C ALA A 93 8.35 -11.04 2.25
N MET A 94 7.82 -10.09 3.00
CA MET A 94 7.26 -10.30 4.32
C MET A 94 6.18 -11.37 4.27
N ASN A 95 6.09 -12.17 5.33
CA ASN A 95 4.97 -13.10 5.48
C ASN A 95 3.62 -12.35 5.39
N PRO A 96 2.68 -12.77 4.53
CA PRO A 96 1.42 -12.05 4.32
C PRO A 96 0.57 -11.92 5.59
N LEU A 97 0.70 -12.85 6.55
CA LEU A 97 0.02 -12.73 7.85
C LEU A 97 0.53 -11.54 8.67
N ARG A 98 1.84 -11.27 8.63
CA ARG A 98 2.46 -10.12 9.31
C ARG A 98 2.06 -8.82 8.62
N GLN A 99 2.10 -8.76 7.29
CA GLN A 99 1.65 -7.60 6.54
C GLN A 99 0.18 -7.26 6.83
N HIS A 100 -0.69 -8.28 6.87
CA HIS A 100 -2.11 -8.09 7.17
C HIS A 100 -2.34 -7.63 8.62
N MET A 101 -1.58 -8.14 9.59
CA MET A 101 -1.59 -7.66 10.97
C MET A 101 -1.23 -6.17 11.04
N ILE A 102 -0.10 -5.77 10.43
CA ILE A 102 0.35 -4.37 10.41
C ILE A 102 -0.71 -3.47 9.76
N THR A 103 -1.29 -3.92 8.65
CA THR A 103 -2.34 -3.20 7.93
C THR A 103 -3.57 -2.99 8.82
N LYS A 104 -4.04 -4.02 9.53
CA LYS A 104 -5.17 -3.90 10.46
C LYS A 104 -4.90 -2.92 11.59
N VAL A 105 -3.70 -2.95 12.16
CA VAL A 105 -3.30 -2.01 13.22
C VAL A 105 -3.29 -0.57 12.71
N ALA A 106 -2.73 -0.32 11.51
CA ALA A 106 -2.75 1.02 10.90
C ALA A 106 -4.18 1.52 10.66
N ILE A 107 -5.02 0.69 10.03
CA ILE A 107 -6.41 1.03 9.69
C ILE A 107 -7.22 1.30 10.96
N LEU A 108 -7.14 0.40 11.95
CA LEU A 108 -7.83 0.59 13.22
C LEU A 108 -7.40 1.89 13.90
N SER A 109 -6.09 2.15 13.97
CA SER A 109 -5.57 3.35 14.62
C SER A 109 -6.00 4.62 13.89
N PHE A 110 -6.04 4.60 12.56
CA PHE A 110 -6.59 5.71 11.78
C PHE A 110 -8.06 5.96 12.13
N PHE A 111 -8.93 4.95 12.03
CA PHE A 111 -10.35 5.13 12.29
C PHE A 111 -10.62 5.56 13.74
N GLN A 112 -9.97 4.93 14.71
CA GLN A 112 -10.14 5.29 16.12
C GLN A 112 -9.65 6.71 16.42
N SER A 113 -8.61 7.19 15.75
CA SER A 113 -8.16 8.59 15.91
C SER A 113 -9.21 9.64 15.52
N HIS A 114 -10.18 9.26 14.68
CA HIS A 114 -11.26 10.15 14.23
C HIS A 114 -12.60 9.86 14.92
N PHE A 115 -12.90 8.59 15.17
CA PHE A 115 -14.24 8.11 15.50
C PHE A 115 -14.38 7.45 16.87
N ALA A 116 -13.32 7.34 17.68
CA ALA A 116 -13.47 6.83 19.05
C ALA A 116 -14.44 7.69 19.87
N ASP A 117 -15.01 7.13 20.94
CA ASP A 117 -16.07 7.79 21.72
C ASP A 117 -15.54 8.98 22.53
N THR A 118 -14.30 8.87 23.02
CA THR A 118 -13.69 9.89 23.89
C THR A 118 -12.58 10.68 23.19
N ALA A 119 -12.34 11.91 23.66
CA ALA A 119 -11.24 12.73 23.14
C ALA A 119 -9.87 12.12 23.48
N GLU A 120 -9.79 11.45 24.63
CA GLU A 120 -8.63 10.74 25.14
C GLU A 120 -8.25 9.59 24.20
N GLU A 121 -9.21 8.76 23.79
CA GLU A 121 -8.97 7.66 22.85
C GLU A 121 -8.56 8.17 21.47
N LYS A 122 -9.25 9.19 20.94
CA LYS A 122 -8.86 9.81 19.65
C LYS A 122 -7.42 10.28 19.67
N LYS A 123 -7.02 10.96 20.76
CA LYS A 123 -5.64 11.42 20.96
C LYS A 123 -4.67 10.24 21.05
N TYR A 124 -5.00 9.21 21.83
CA TYR A 124 -4.17 8.01 21.98
C TYR A 124 -3.90 7.36 20.61
N TYR A 125 -4.93 7.09 19.82
CA TYR A 125 -4.76 6.43 18.52
C TYR A 125 -4.07 7.33 17.49
N SER A 126 -4.28 8.64 17.55
CA SER A 126 -3.54 9.60 16.71
C SER A 126 -2.03 9.59 17.05
N GLU A 127 -1.69 9.57 18.34
CA GLU A 127 -0.30 9.48 18.80
C GLU A 127 0.31 8.12 18.48
N PHE A 128 -0.46 7.05 18.63
CA PHE A 128 -0.01 5.71 18.28
C PHE A 128 0.37 5.63 16.80
N LEU A 129 -0.55 6.01 15.90
CA LEU A 129 -0.35 5.95 14.46
C LEU A 129 0.86 6.78 14.00
N SER A 130 1.00 8.00 14.52
CA SER A 130 2.00 8.97 14.03
C SER A 130 3.38 8.86 14.70
N LYS A 131 3.46 8.35 15.94
CA LYS A 131 4.69 8.42 16.76
C LYS A 131 5.14 7.09 17.35
N ILE A 132 4.23 6.13 17.55
CA ILE A 132 4.53 4.89 18.30
C ILE A 132 4.63 3.70 17.35
N MET A 133 3.73 3.59 16.38
CA MET A 133 3.63 2.43 15.49
C MET A 133 4.95 2.07 14.82
N ALA A 134 5.65 3.05 14.22
CA ALA A 134 6.94 2.85 13.58
C ALA A 134 8.10 2.55 14.55
N LYS A 135 7.93 2.83 15.85
CA LYS A 135 8.90 2.46 16.90
C LYS A 135 8.71 1.01 17.35
N GLU A 136 7.47 0.52 17.36
CA GLU A 136 7.13 -0.85 17.76
C GLU A 136 7.22 -1.86 16.61
N LEU A 137 7.00 -1.39 15.38
CA LEU A 137 6.99 -2.21 14.16
C LEU A 137 8.10 -1.67 13.23
N PRO A 138 9.33 -2.22 13.29
CA PRO A 138 10.47 -1.70 12.54
C PRO A 138 10.28 -1.78 11.02
N GLU A 139 9.32 -2.58 10.55
CA GLU A 139 8.97 -2.67 9.14
C GLU A 139 8.10 -1.49 8.66
N VAL A 140 7.67 -0.60 9.56
CA VAL A 140 6.73 0.49 9.28
C VAL A 140 7.43 1.83 9.17
N ILE A 141 7.09 2.59 8.13
CA ILE A 141 7.45 4.00 7.99
C ILE A 141 6.16 4.81 7.99
N TYR A 142 6.11 5.89 8.77
CA TYR A 142 5.01 6.86 8.78
C TYR A 142 5.47 8.19 8.17
N GLN A 143 4.64 8.75 7.31
CA GLN A 143 4.80 10.08 6.75
C GLN A 143 3.46 10.82 6.76
N GLU A 144 3.51 12.14 6.84
CA GLU A 144 2.32 13.00 6.82
C GLU A 144 2.58 14.22 5.95
N SER A 145 1.55 14.69 5.24
CA SER A 145 1.64 15.90 4.43
C SER A 145 1.98 17.10 5.32
N ALA A 146 2.80 18.02 4.82
CA ALA A 146 2.95 19.32 5.46
C ALA A 146 1.59 20.03 5.55
N MET A 147 1.33 20.72 6.67
CA MET A 147 0.08 21.44 6.95
C MET A 147 -0.21 22.58 5.96
#